data_AF-A0AAJ0PSY8-F1
#
_entry.id   AF-A0AAJ0PSY8-F1
#
_cell.length_a   1.000
_cell.length_b   1.000
_cell.length_c   1.000
_cell.angle_alpha   90.00
_cell.angle_beta   90.00
_cell.angle_gamma   90.00
#
_symmetry.space_group_name_H-M   'P 1'
#
loop_
_entity.id
_entity.type
_entity.pdbx_description
1 polymer ?
#
loop_
_entity_poly.entity_id
_entity_poly.type
_entity_poly.pdbx_seq_one_letter_code
_entity_poly.pdbx_strand_id
1 'polypeptide(L)'
;MLIGGAWRAAEDGATFERHDSVTGTLASRAPAAGVARALAVARRIESGICHVNGPTVHDEAQMPFGGVKPSGYGRFDGAASIAEFIGLRRITAQTAPRAFPI
;
A
#
# COMPACT_ATOMS: atom_id res chain seq x y z
N MET A 1 -14.41 -5.08 -19.38
CA MET A 1 -13.45 -4.00 -19.66
C MET A 1 -12.66 -4.40 -20.89
N LEU A 2 -12.36 -3.46 -21.79
CA LEU A 2 -11.45 -3.72 -22.90
C LEU A 2 -10.02 -3.66 -22.37
N ILE A 3 -9.30 -4.79 -22.36
CA ILE A 3 -7.93 -4.88 -21.85
C ILE A 3 -7.09 -5.49 -22.98
N GLY A 4 -6.13 -4.72 -23.51
CA GLY A 4 -5.30 -5.18 -24.62
C GLY A 4 -6.10 -5.54 -25.88
N GLY A 5 -7.20 -4.83 -26.16
CA GLY A 5 -8.08 -5.09 -27.30
C GLY A 5 -9.10 -6.23 -27.11
N ALA A 6 -9.08 -6.95 -25.98
CA ALA A 6 -10.04 -8.01 -25.68
C ALA A 6 -11.05 -7.58 -24.62
N TRP A 7 -12.34 -7.88 -24.83
CA TRP A 7 -13.37 -7.73 -23.81
C TRP A 7 -13.18 -8.78 -22.72
N ARG A 8 -13.00 -8.32 -21.48
CA ARG A 8 -12.83 -9.17 -20.30
C ARG A 8 -13.92 -8.91 -19.27
N ALA A 9 -14.55 -9.97 -18.79
CA ALA A 9 -15.43 -9.94 -17.61
C ALA A 9 -14.61 -9.76 -16.32
N ALA A 10 -15.31 -9.43 -15.23
CA ALA A 10 -14.75 -9.46 -13.89
C ALA A 10 -14.65 -10.92 -13.45
N GLU A 11 -13.61 -11.27 -12.68
CA GLU A 11 -13.41 -12.64 -12.19
C GLU A 11 -14.57 -13.12 -11.30
N ASP A 12 -15.18 -12.22 -10.54
CA ASP A 12 -16.33 -12.45 -9.67
C ASP A 12 -17.69 -12.16 -10.34
N GLY A 13 -17.69 -11.81 -11.63
CA GLY A 13 -18.89 -11.41 -12.36
C GLY A 13 -19.45 -10.04 -11.97
N ALA A 14 -18.81 -9.28 -11.07
CA ALA A 14 -19.31 -7.99 -10.63
C ALA A 14 -19.30 -6.96 -11.78
N THR A 15 -20.28 -6.06 -11.77
CA THR A 15 -20.40 -4.99 -12.76
C THR A 15 -20.70 -3.65 -12.13
N PHE A 16 -20.06 -2.61 -12.64
CA PHE A 16 -20.40 -1.22 -12.40
C PHE A 16 -21.36 -0.73 -13.49
N GLU A 17 -22.49 -0.19 -13.06
CA GLU A 17 -23.48 0.41 -13.95
C GLU A 17 -23.38 1.93 -13.88
N ARG A 18 -23.39 2.56 -15.04
CA ARG A 18 -23.53 4.02 -15.16
C ARG A 18 -24.91 4.30 -15.72
N HIS A 19 -25.69 5.06 -14.95
CA HIS A 19 -27.01 5.51 -15.35
C HIS A 19 -26.90 6.94 -15.89
N ASP A 20 -27.73 7.26 -16.87
CA ASP A 20 -27.87 8.62 -17.39
C ASP A 20 -28.49 9.51 -16.30
N SER A 21 -27.87 10.63 -15.99
CA SER A 21 -28.28 11.49 -14.86
C SER A 21 -29.58 12.25 -15.10
N VAL A 22 -30.05 12.34 -16.35
CA VAL A 22 -31.27 13.06 -16.73
C VAL A 22 -32.46 12.10 -16.79
N THR A 23 -32.25 10.91 -17.35
CA THR A 23 -33.33 9.93 -17.60
C THR A 23 -33.37 8.79 -16.59
N GLY A 24 -32.29 8.56 -15.83
CA GLY A 24 -32.15 7.42 -14.92
C GLY A 24 -32.00 6.07 -15.64
N THR A 25 -31.93 6.07 -16.96
CA THR A 25 -31.80 4.83 -17.75
C THR A 25 -30.36 4.33 -17.74
N LEU A 26 -30.17 3.01 -17.87
CA LEU A 26 -28.84 2.41 -17.93
C LEU A 26 -28.11 2.88 -19.20
N ALA A 27 -27.07 3.68 -19.03
CA ALA A 27 -26.26 4.19 -20.12
C ALA A 27 -25.12 3.24 -20.50
N SER A 28 -24.50 2.59 -19.51
CA SER A 28 -23.46 1.58 -19.76
C SER A 28 -23.25 0.64 -18.57
N ARG A 29 -22.75 -0.57 -18.86
CA ARG A 29 -22.33 -1.55 -17.85
C ARG A 29 -20.88 -1.94 -18.13
N ALA A 30 -20.03 -1.81 -17.12
CA ALA A 30 -18.64 -2.21 -17.17
C ALA A 30 -18.35 -3.27 -16.10
N PRO A 31 -17.50 -4.26 -16.36
CA PRO A 31 -17.03 -5.17 -15.32
C PRO A 31 -16.31 -4.42 -14.19
N ALA A 32 -16.66 -4.73 -12.95
CA ALA A 32 -16.04 -4.14 -11.76
C ALA A 32 -14.73 -4.87 -11.43
N ALA A 33 -13.78 -4.16 -10.81
CA ALA A 33 -12.57 -4.77 -10.29
C ALA A 33 -12.75 -5.08 -8.80
N GLY A 34 -12.65 -6.35 -8.42
CA GLY A 34 -12.69 -6.76 -7.02
C GLY A 34 -11.44 -6.34 -6.22
N VAL A 35 -11.53 -6.49 -4.90
CA VAL A 35 -10.46 -6.13 -3.94
C VAL A 35 -9.14 -6.83 -4.27
N ALA A 36 -9.18 -8.11 -4.69
CA ALA A 36 -7.97 -8.85 -5.06
C ALA A 36 -7.18 -8.18 -6.19
N ARG A 37 -7.89 -7.64 -7.19
CA ARG A 37 -7.29 -6.90 -8.30
C ARG A 37 -6.77 -5.54 -7.86
N ALA A 38 -7.51 -4.84 -7.01
CA ALA A 38 -7.06 -3.57 -6.44
C ALA A 38 -5.77 -3.75 -5.60
N LEU A 39 -5.69 -4.81 -4.81
CA LEU A 39 -4.47 -5.19 -4.06
C LEU A 39 -3.30 -5.55 -4.99
N ALA A 40 -3.56 -6.22 -6.12
CA ALA A 40 -2.54 -6.52 -7.11
C ALA A 40 -1.97 -5.26 -7.77
N VAL A 41 -2.81 -4.24 -7.98
CA VAL A 41 -2.37 -2.92 -8.46
C VAL A 41 -1.61 -2.17 -7.37
N ALA A 42 -2.13 -2.13 -6.14
CA ALA A 42 -1.49 -1.47 -5.00
C ALA A 42 -0.04 -1.95 -4.79
N ARG A 43 0.21 -3.28 -4.93
CA ARG A 43 1.56 -3.87 -4.84
C ARG A 43 2.55 -3.39 -5.91
N ARG A 44 2.07 -2.82 -7.02
CA ARG A 44 2.91 -2.32 -8.13
C ARG A 44 3.11 -0.81 -8.08
N ILE A 45 2.31 -0.10 -7.29
CA ILE A 45 2.44 1.34 -7.10
C ILE A 45 3.65 1.58 -6.19
N GLU A 46 4.59 2.39 -6.67
CA GLU A 46 5.74 2.79 -5.87
C GLU A 46 5.39 4.00 -5.01
N SER A 47 4.72 3.74 -3.87
CA SER A 47 4.40 4.72 -2.83
C SER A 47 4.70 4.14 -1.45
N GLY A 48 4.89 5.00 -0.46
CA GLY A 48 5.05 4.54 0.93
C GLY A 48 3.74 4.16 1.60
N ILE A 49 2.61 4.70 1.12
CA ILE A 49 1.25 4.42 1.61
C ILE A 49 0.33 4.21 0.40
N CYS A 50 -0.60 3.26 0.50
CA CYS A 50 -1.64 3.03 -0.50
C CYS A 50 -2.92 2.55 0.19
N HIS A 51 -4.05 3.21 -0.10
CA HIS A 51 -5.36 2.84 0.41
C HIS A 51 -6.19 2.21 -0.71
N VAL A 52 -6.64 0.96 -0.52
CA VAL A 52 -7.62 0.33 -1.40
C VAL A 52 -9.01 0.73 -0.94
N ASN A 53 -9.79 1.35 -1.83
CA ASN A 53 -11.15 1.86 -1.55
C ASN A 53 -11.22 2.91 -0.42
N GLY A 54 -10.08 3.53 -0.08
CA GLY A 54 -10.00 4.63 0.88
C GLY A 54 -9.55 5.93 0.21
N PRO A 55 -9.74 7.09 0.86
CA PRO A 55 -9.22 8.36 0.36
C PRO A 55 -7.69 8.38 0.40
N THR A 56 -7.08 9.28 -0.38
CA THR A 56 -5.63 9.52 -0.32
C THR A 56 -5.21 10.31 0.93
N VAL A 57 -6.14 11.04 1.55
CA VAL A 57 -5.94 11.76 2.80
C VAL A 57 -6.43 10.86 3.93
N HIS A 58 -5.49 10.20 4.59
CA HIS A 58 -5.76 9.35 5.73
C HIS A 58 -4.47 9.18 6.54
N ASP A 59 -4.57 9.28 7.86
CA ASP A 59 -3.43 9.14 8.77
C ASP A 59 -3.90 8.66 10.14
N GLU A 60 -3.08 7.84 10.80
CA GLU A 60 -3.33 7.33 12.14
C GLU A 60 -2.02 7.17 12.90
N ALA A 61 -1.96 7.68 14.15
CA ALA A 61 -0.73 7.78 14.93
C ALA A 61 0.01 6.45 15.19
N GLN A 62 -0.67 5.30 15.12
CA GLN A 62 -0.03 3.99 15.27
C GLN A 62 0.50 3.39 13.96
N MET A 63 0.15 3.94 12.80
CA MET A 63 0.52 3.42 11.48
C MET A 63 1.75 4.18 10.95
N PRO A 64 2.69 3.50 10.25
CA PRO A 64 3.87 4.19 9.73
C PRO A 64 3.50 5.15 8.59
N PHE A 65 3.89 6.42 8.73
CA PHE A 65 3.70 7.45 7.73
C PHE A 65 5.02 7.82 7.03
N GLY A 66 5.05 7.83 5.69
CA GLY A 66 6.23 8.28 4.94
C GLY A 66 6.25 7.86 3.49
N GLY A 67 7.13 8.48 2.70
CA GLY A 67 7.18 8.34 1.25
C GLY A 67 8.34 7.47 0.72
N VAL A 68 8.50 7.50 -0.59
CA VAL A 68 9.66 6.95 -1.33
C VAL A 68 10.01 7.91 -2.47
N LYS A 69 11.21 7.77 -3.05
CA LYS A 69 11.68 8.56 -4.21
C LYS A 69 11.75 10.08 -3.86
N PRO A 70 11.35 11.06 -4.71
CA PRO A 70 11.36 12.48 -4.32
C PRO A 70 10.58 12.83 -3.05
N SER A 71 9.66 11.98 -2.60
CA SER A 71 8.92 12.19 -1.34
C SER A 71 9.77 11.94 -0.09
N GLY A 72 11.04 11.52 -0.23
CA GLY A 72 11.98 11.36 0.88
C GLY A 72 12.12 9.92 1.38
N TYR A 73 12.68 9.80 2.59
CA TYR A 73 13.00 8.55 3.28
C TYR A 73 12.62 8.65 4.77
N GLY A 74 12.71 7.51 5.48
CA GLY A 74 12.31 7.40 6.88
C GLY A 74 10.81 7.21 7.09
N ARG A 75 10.39 6.94 8.33
CA ARG A 75 8.97 6.79 8.70
C ARG A 75 8.65 7.51 10.00
N PHE A 76 7.59 8.30 10.00
CA PHE A 76 6.95 8.84 11.19
C PHE A 76 5.84 7.90 11.66
N ASP A 77 5.36 8.17 12.87
CA ASP A 77 4.28 7.44 13.52
C ASP A 77 4.56 5.94 13.75
N GLY A 78 3.71 5.35 14.59
CA GLY A 78 3.84 3.96 15.00
C GLY A 78 5.21 3.55 15.53
N ALA A 79 5.46 2.24 15.55
CA ALA A 79 6.74 1.70 16.01
C ALA A 79 7.91 2.00 15.05
N ALA A 80 7.63 2.32 13.78
CA ALA A 80 8.66 2.62 12.79
C ALA A 80 9.41 3.91 13.14
N SER A 81 8.70 4.91 13.69
CA SER A 81 9.29 6.18 14.12
C SER A 81 10.34 6.04 15.23
N ILE A 82 10.26 5.00 16.05
CA ILE A 82 11.20 4.79 17.17
C ILE A 82 12.64 4.76 16.63
N ALA A 83 12.87 4.03 15.54
CA ALA A 83 14.20 3.92 14.93
C ALA A 83 14.75 5.24 14.39
N GLU A 84 13.90 6.22 14.06
CA GLU A 84 14.31 7.53 13.55
C GLU A 84 14.81 8.47 14.68
N PHE A 85 14.37 8.24 15.92
CA PHE A 85 14.65 9.14 17.05
C PHE A 85 15.52 8.51 18.15
N ILE A 86 15.94 7.25 18.01
CA ILE A 86 16.81 6.58 18.98
C ILE A 86 18.14 6.13 18.37
N GLY A 87 19.20 6.18 19.17
CA GLY A 87 20.47 5.54 18.85
C GLY A 87 20.48 4.07 19.28
N LEU A 88 20.51 3.14 18.33
CA LEU A 88 20.66 1.71 18.63
C LEU A 88 22.09 1.42 19.11
N ARG A 89 22.23 0.97 20.37
CA ARG A 89 23.52 0.64 20.98
C ARG A 89 23.64 -0.85 21.30
N ARG A 90 24.67 -1.51 20.76
CA ARG A 90 25.07 -2.86 21.16
C ARG A 90 26.05 -2.78 22.34
N ILE A 91 25.72 -3.46 23.43
CA ILE A 91 26.60 -3.60 24.61
C ILE A 91 26.89 -5.09 24.80
N THR A 92 28.17 -5.44 24.90
CA THR A 92 28.61 -6.83 25.14
C THR A 92 29.51 -6.88 26.37
N ALA A 93 29.32 -7.89 27.22
CA ALA A 93 30.19 -8.17 28.33
C ALA A 93 30.82 -9.56 28.16
N GLN A 94 32.15 -9.63 28.18
CA GLN A 94 32.86 -10.89 28.18
C GLN A 94 33.10 -11.31 29.64
N THR A 95 32.57 -12.47 30.03
CA THR A 95 32.60 -12.95 31.43
C THR A 95 33.70 -13.98 31.71
N ALA A 96 34.44 -14.41 30.68
CA ALA A 96 35.55 -15.35 30.80
C ALA A 96 36.66 -15.03 29.77
N PRO A 97 37.91 -15.45 30.00
CA PRO A 97 38.99 -15.30 29.01
C PRO A 97 38.64 -15.95 27.67
N ARG A 98 38.99 -15.28 26.56
CA ARG A 98 38.77 -15.78 25.18
C ARG A 98 40.12 -16.00 24.51
N ALA A 99 40.31 -17.15 23.88
CA ALA A 99 41.42 -17.37 22.96
C ALA A 99 41.15 -16.65 21.64
N PHE A 100 42.12 -15.86 21.19
CA PHE A 100 42.10 -15.25 19.86
C PHE A 100 42.96 -16.10 18.92
N PRO A 101 42.51 -16.37 17.68
CA PRO A 101 43.35 -17.03 16.71
C PRO A 101 44.55 -16.12 16.39
N ILE A 102 45.74 -16.71 16.39
CA ILE A 102 46.96 -16.13 15.82
C ILE A 102 47.10 -16.55 14.36
#